data_AF-A0A7C1WQP5-F1
#
_entry.id   AF-A0A7C1WQP5-F1
#
_cell.length_a   1.000
_cell.length_b   1.000
_cell.length_c   1.000
_cell.angle_alpha   90.00
_cell.angle_beta   90.00
_cell.angle_gamma   90.00
#
_symmetry.space_group_name_H-M   'P 1'
#
loop_
_entity.id
_entity.type
_entity.pdbx_description
1 polymer ?
#
loop_
_entity_poly.entity_id
_entity_poly.type
_entity_poly.pdbx_seq_one_letter_code
_entity_poly.pdbx_strand_id
1 'polypeptide(L)'
;GVALATGARTFAADPYTGRVVEVDQMLRGIVAKRLAHLAAVMEAQNGILVVSSKPGQRACELRVNALLKSCLERGLKLRLVVFDEVSRDALLDYGGAEVFVNAACPRLSIDDPHVFPGPVVNASELEIALKSGLVAYEPRLALQPFV
;
A
#
# COMPACT_ATOMS: atom_id res chain seq x y z
N GLY A 1 6.59 5.03 -10.52
CA GLY A 1 6.33 6.36 -9.94
C GLY A 1 5.73 7.33 -10.94
N VAL A 2 6.55 7.92 -11.83
CA VAL A 2 6.13 9.00 -12.75
C VAL A 2 4.85 8.69 -13.53
N ALA A 3 4.78 7.54 -14.21
CA ALA A 3 3.60 7.13 -14.98
C ALA A 3 2.31 7.03 -14.14
N LEU A 4 2.40 6.54 -12.89
CA LEU A 4 1.26 6.45 -11.97
C LEU A 4 0.79 7.85 -11.53
N ALA A 5 1.73 8.78 -11.32
CA ALA A 5 1.42 10.12 -10.81
C ALA A 5 0.82 11.04 -11.88
N THR A 6 1.33 10.96 -13.11
CA THR A 6 0.95 11.88 -14.19
C THR A 6 -0.13 11.32 -15.11
N GLY A 7 -0.25 9.99 -15.21
CA GLY A 7 -1.07 9.33 -16.23
C GLY A 7 -0.55 9.55 -17.66
N ALA A 8 0.62 10.18 -17.82
CA ALA A 8 1.21 10.48 -19.11
C ALA A 8 2.07 9.31 -19.60
N ARG A 9 2.10 9.14 -20.92
CA ARG A 9 2.96 8.17 -21.58
C ARG A 9 4.41 8.41 -21.16
N THR A 10 5.01 7.42 -20.50
CA THR A 10 6.31 7.57 -19.84
C THR A 10 7.34 6.60 -20.41
N PHE A 11 8.55 7.10 -20.68
CA PHE A 11 9.71 6.30 -21.10
C PHE A 11 10.81 6.38 -20.05
N ALA A 12 11.44 5.25 -19.74
CA ALA A 12 12.63 5.19 -18.92
C ALA A 12 13.86 4.96 -19.81
N ALA A 13 14.84 5.87 -19.76
CA ALA A 13 16.09 5.77 -20.48
C ALA A 13 17.23 5.50 -19.50
N ASP A 14 17.90 4.35 -19.64
CA ASP A 14 19.06 3.97 -18.84
C ASP A 14 20.34 4.51 -19.51
N PRO A 15 21.04 5.48 -18.88
CA PRO A 15 22.22 6.11 -19.46
C PRO A 15 23.43 5.17 -19.55
N TYR A 16 23.45 4.06 -18.81
CA TYR A 16 24.58 3.12 -18.80
C TYR A 16 24.43 2.04 -19.87
N THR A 17 23.21 1.55 -20.10
CA THR A 17 22.94 0.52 -21.12
C THR A 17 22.46 1.10 -22.45
N GLY A 18 22.11 2.38 -22.50
CA GLY A 18 21.51 3.05 -23.66
C GLY A 18 20.09 2.56 -23.98
N ARG A 19 19.48 1.75 -23.11
CA ARG A 19 18.15 1.16 -23.32
C ARG A 19 17.06 2.18 -22.99
N VAL A 20 16.04 2.23 -23.85
CA VAL A 20 14.83 3.00 -23.61
C VAL A 20 13.65 2.02 -23.57
N VAL A 21 12.88 2.06 -22.49
CA VAL A 21 11.71 1.20 -22.28
C VAL A 21 10.46 2.04 -22.03
N GLU A 22 9.34 1.61 -22.60
CA GLU A 22 8.03 2.21 -22.34
C GLU A 22 7.43 1.65 -21.05
N VAL A 23 7.07 2.53 -20.11
CA VAL A 23 6.63 2.15 -18.76
C VAL A 23 5.16 1.73 -18.72
N ASP A 24 4.35 2.15 -19.70
CA ASP A 24 2.89 1.93 -19.72
C ASP A 24 2.52 0.44 -19.73
N GLN A 25 3.34 -0.43 -20.31
CA GLN A 25 3.09 -1.89 -20.29
C GLN A 25 3.21 -2.45 -18.87
N MET A 26 4.19 -1.99 -18.09
CA MET A 26 4.37 -2.40 -16.69
C MET A 26 3.29 -1.81 -15.79
N LEU A 27 2.80 -0.60 -16.12
CA LEU A 27 1.79 0.11 -15.34
C LEU A 27 0.50 -0.69 -15.18
N ARG A 28 0.01 -1.31 -16.25
CA ARG A 28 -1.23 -2.10 -16.22
C ARG A 28 -1.15 -3.25 -15.21
N GLY A 29 -0.03 -3.97 -15.19
CA GLY A 29 0.19 -5.06 -14.25
C GLY A 29 0.22 -4.58 -12.79
N ILE A 30 0.86 -3.44 -12.53
CA ILE A 30 0.87 -2.83 -11.20
C ILE A 30 -0.55 -2.47 -10.76
N VAL A 31 -1.31 -1.73 -11.58
CA VAL A 31 -2.68 -1.31 -11.22
C VAL A 31 -3.59 -2.52 -10.98
N ALA A 32 -3.53 -3.54 -11.84
CA ALA A 32 -4.31 -4.77 -11.66
C ALA A 32 -3.98 -5.45 -10.32
N LYS A 33 -2.70 -5.56 -9.96
CA LYS A 33 -2.26 -6.12 -8.68
C LYS A 33 -2.75 -5.29 -7.49
N ARG A 34 -2.70 -3.96 -7.58
CA ARG A 34 -3.20 -3.05 -6.52
C ARG A 34 -4.70 -3.25 -6.28
N LEU A 35 -5.50 -3.31 -7.36
CA LEU A 35 -6.94 -3.56 -7.27
C LEU A 35 -7.25 -4.94 -6.68
N ALA A 36 -6.51 -5.97 -7.07
CA ALA A 36 -6.65 -7.31 -6.49
C ALA A 36 -6.35 -7.33 -4.99
N HIS A 37 -5.29 -6.64 -4.56
CA HIS A 37 -4.97 -6.51 -3.13
C HIS A 37 -6.03 -5.71 -2.36
N LEU A 38 -6.56 -4.64 -2.94
CA LEU A 38 -7.65 -3.86 -2.34
C LEU A 38 -8.92 -4.69 -2.19
N ALA A 39 -9.29 -5.47 -3.21
CA ALA A 39 -10.42 -6.39 -3.13
C ALA A 39 -10.23 -7.41 -2.00
N ALA A 40 -9.04 -8.03 -1.90
CA ALA A 40 -8.71 -8.96 -0.83
C ALA A 40 -8.84 -8.31 0.57
N VAL A 41 -8.37 -7.06 0.73
CA VAL A 41 -8.49 -6.33 2.01
C VAL A 41 -9.95 -6.02 2.35
N MET A 42 -10.79 -5.77 1.35
CA MET A 42 -12.22 -5.51 1.57
C MET A 42 -13.02 -6.75 1.99
N GLU A 43 -12.52 -7.95 1.70
CA GLU A 43 -13.14 -9.22 2.05
C GLU A 43 -12.54 -9.87 3.32
N ALA A 44 -11.37 -9.38 3.76
CA ALA A 44 -10.67 -9.91 4.92
C ALA A 44 -11.35 -9.57 6.26
N GLN A 45 -11.19 -10.47 7.23
CA GLN A 45 -11.72 -10.29 8.59
C GLN A 45 -10.67 -9.76 9.56
N ASN A 46 -9.39 -10.04 9.29
CA ASN A 46 -8.28 -9.62 10.12
C ASN A 46 -7.06 -9.23 9.30
N GLY A 47 -6.21 -8.38 9.89
CA GLY A 47 -4.97 -7.97 9.26
C GLY A 47 -4.02 -7.25 10.21
N ILE A 48 -2.93 -6.74 9.66
CA ILE A 48 -1.94 -5.95 10.39
C ILE A 48 -1.83 -4.56 9.75
N LEU A 49 -1.94 -3.52 10.57
CA LEU A 49 -1.60 -2.15 10.21
C LEU A 49 -0.14 -1.88 10.60
N VAL A 50 0.71 -1.70 9.59
CA VAL A 50 2.15 -1.47 9.71
C VAL A 50 2.40 0.04 9.76
N VAL A 51 2.90 0.53 10.89
CA VAL A 51 3.31 1.93 11.08
C VAL A 51 4.81 2.00 11.29
N SER A 52 5.48 3.01 10.73
CA SER A 52 6.91 3.24 10.96
C SER A 52 7.15 4.23 12.09
N SER A 53 8.17 3.99 12.91
CA SER A 53 8.70 4.95 13.89
C SER A 53 9.63 6.01 13.25
N LYS A 54 10.02 5.84 11.98
CA LYS A 54 10.94 6.77 11.31
C LYS A 54 10.31 8.15 11.14
N PRO A 55 11.00 9.26 11.47
CA PRO A 55 10.41 10.59 11.53
C PRO A 55 9.68 11.04 10.25
N GLY A 56 10.21 10.72 9.08
CA GLY A 56 9.60 11.07 7.78
C GLY A 56 8.45 10.18 7.32
N GLN A 57 8.11 9.14 8.10
CA GLN A 57 7.08 8.14 7.78
C GLN A 57 6.12 7.93 8.95
N ARG A 58 6.22 8.77 9.99
CA ARG A 58 5.42 8.63 11.19
C ARG A 58 4.00 9.13 10.91
N ALA A 59 3.07 8.20 10.87
CA ALA A 59 1.65 8.50 10.70
C ALA A 59 1.09 9.24 11.92
N CYS A 60 0.24 10.25 11.68
CA CYS A 60 -0.52 10.92 12.73
C CYS A 60 -1.42 9.94 13.50
N GLU A 61 -1.33 9.92 14.83
CA GLU A 61 -2.11 9.01 15.70
C GLU A 61 -3.63 9.14 15.49
N LEU A 62 -4.12 10.37 15.31
CA LEU A 62 -5.54 10.62 15.02
C LEU A 62 -5.98 9.96 13.72
N ARG A 63 -5.11 9.99 12.69
CA ARG A 63 -5.40 9.41 11.37
C ARG A 63 -5.37 7.89 11.42
N VAL A 64 -4.41 7.31 12.17
CA VAL A 64 -4.34 5.87 12.46
C VAL A 64 -5.62 5.41 13.17
N ASN A 65 -6.02 6.11 14.23
CA ASN A 65 -7.22 5.77 15.00
C ASN A 65 -8.49 5.87 14.16
N ALA A 66 -8.61 6.89 13.31
CA ALA A 66 -9.73 7.03 12.38
C ALA A 66 -9.78 5.85 11.39
N LEU A 67 -8.64 5.45 10.81
CA LEU A 67 -8.58 4.32 9.89
C LEU A 67 -8.96 3.00 10.57
N LEU A 68 -8.42 2.74 11.78
CA LEU A 68 -8.76 1.55 12.56
C LEU A 68 -10.26 1.47 12.84
N LYS A 69 -10.87 2.60 13.21
CA LYS A 69 -12.32 2.69 13.43
C LYS A 69 -13.11 2.37 12.16
N SER A 70 -12.76 2.99 11.03
CA SER A 70 -13.45 2.74 9.74
C SER A 70 -13.29 1.30 9.26
N CYS A 71 -12.14 0.67 9.50
CA CYS A 71 -11.95 -0.75 9.19
C CYS A 71 -12.82 -1.63 10.09
N LEU A 72 -12.87 -1.34 11.39
CA LEU A 72 -13.66 -2.10 12.35
C LEU A 72 -15.17 -2.01 12.06
N GLU A 73 -15.67 -0.85 11.67
CA GLU A 73 -17.07 -0.64 11.24
C GLU A 73 -17.45 -1.52 10.03
N ARG A 74 -16.47 -1.91 9.22
CA ARG A 74 -16.64 -2.85 8.10
C ARG A 74 -16.35 -4.32 8.45
N GLY A 75 -16.05 -4.62 9.70
CA GLY A 75 -15.72 -5.97 10.16
C GLY A 75 -14.27 -6.39 9.98
N LEU A 76 -13.39 -5.51 9.48
CA LEU A 76 -11.96 -5.76 9.34
C LEU A 76 -11.21 -5.36 10.62
N LYS A 77 -10.69 -6.34 11.36
CA LYS A 77 -9.90 -6.13 12.58
C LYS A 77 -8.41 -6.02 12.26
N LEU A 78 -7.87 -4.80 12.35
CA LEU A 78 -6.44 -4.55 12.16
C LEU A 78 -5.70 -4.49 13.49
N ARG A 79 -4.64 -5.29 13.63
CA ARG A 79 -3.66 -5.15 14.72
C ARG A 79 -2.65 -4.08 14.34
N LEU A 80 -2.54 -3.02 15.14
CA LEU A 80 -1.52 -2.00 14.97
C LEU A 80 -0.17 -2.52 15.43
N VAL A 81 0.82 -2.46 14.54
CA VAL A 81 2.20 -2.85 14.85
C VAL A 81 3.14 -1.74 14.36
N VAL A 82 4.04 -1.32 15.25
CA VAL A 82 5.01 -0.27 14.99
C VAL A 82 6.38 -0.89 14.74
N PHE A 83 6.99 -0.53 13.63
CA PHE A 83 8.31 -1.01 13.20
C PHE A 83 9.27 0.14 13.00
N ASP A 84 10.54 -0.07 13.30
CA ASP A 84 11.60 0.80 12.77
C ASP A 84 11.93 0.40 11.33
N GLU A 85 12.33 -0.87 11.16
CA GLU A 85 12.49 -1.52 9.85
C GLU A 85 11.41 -2.57 9.63
N VAL A 86 10.76 -2.53 8.46
CA VAL A 86 9.75 -3.51 8.05
C VAL A 86 10.44 -4.61 7.27
N SER A 87 10.38 -5.85 7.77
CA SER A 87 10.91 -7.04 7.09
C SER A 87 9.88 -8.17 7.06
N ARG A 88 10.07 -9.12 6.13
CA ARG A 88 9.17 -10.28 6.00
C ARG A 88 9.17 -11.14 7.26
N ASP A 89 10.34 -11.40 7.83
CA ASP A 89 10.49 -12.24 9.03
C ASP A 89 9.79 -11.59 10.22
N ALA A 90 10.01 -10.28 10.43
CA ALA A 90 9.35 -9.54 11.49
C ALA A 90 7.82 -9.56 11.34
N LEU A 91 7.28 -9.50 10.12
CA LEU A 91 5.84 -9.60 9.87
C LEU A 91 5.30 -11.01 10.12
N LEU A 92 6.07 -12.06 9.81
CA LEU A 92 5.69 -13.44 10.05
C LEU A 92 5.61 -13.78 11.54
N ASP A 93 6.48 -13.18 12.36
CA ASP A 93 6.49 -13.38 13.82
C ASP A 93 5.16 -12.95 14.49
N TYR A 94 4.46 -11.96 13.91
CA TYR A 94 3.14 -11.54 14.40
C TYR A 94 2.02 -12.52 14.03
N GLY A 95 2.23 -13.37 13.02
CA GLY A 95 1.38 -14.48 12.59
C GLY A 95 -0.07 -14.12 12.23
N GLY A 96 -0.80 -15.04 11.58
CA GLY A 96 -2.27 -15.02 11.53
C GLY A 96 -2.91 -13.73 11.01
N ALA A 97 -2.32 -13.10 9.99
CA ALA A 97 -2.90 -11.95 9.29
C ALA A 97 -3.29 -12.36 7.87
N GLU A 98 -4.54 -12.13 7.47
CA GLU A 98 -5.00 -12.37 6.10
C GLU A 98 -4.46 -11.29 5.15
N VAL A 99 -4.38 -10.06 5.62
CA VAL A 99 -3.97 -8.89 4.82
C VAL A 99 -3.13 -7.90 5.63
N PHE A 100 -2.42 -7.03 4.90
CA PHE A 100 -1.55 -6.00 5.45
C PHE A 100 -1.96 -4.61 4.95
N VAL A 101 -1.90 -3.63 5.85
CA VAL A 101 -2.11 -2.22 5.53
C VAL A 101 -0.84 -1.47 5.89
N ASN A 102 -0.22 -0.85 4.89
CA ASN A 102 1.03 -0.11 5.05
C ASN A 102 0.75 1.38 5.26
N ALA A 103 1.08 1.88 6.45
CA ALA A 103 1.08 3.28 6.83
C ALA A 103 2.52 3.86 6.96
N ALA A 104 3.53 3.11 6.52
CA ALA A 104 4.92 3.55 6.43
C ALA A 104 5.24 4.11 5.01
N CYS A 105 6.44 3.87 4.50
CA CYS A 105 6.81 4.28 3.14
C CYS A 105 5.93 3.59 2.09
N PRO A 106 5.19 4.34 1.24
CA PRO A 106 4.29 3.76 0.24
C PRO A 106 5.01 2.90 -0.81
N ARG A 107 6.33 3.11 -0.98
CA ARG A 107 7.17 2.33 -1.88
C ARG A 107 7.27 0.86 -1.48
N LEU A 108 7.20 0.53 -0.18
CA LEU A 108 7.27 -0.87 0.27
C LEU A 108 6.17 -1.73 -0.34
N SER A 109 4.95 -1.21 -0.48
CA SER A 109 3.81 -1.97 -1.02
C SER A 109 3.79 -2.04 -2.55
N ILE A 110 4.60 -1.24 -3.23
CA ILE A 110 4.59 -1.09 -4.69
C ILE A 110 5.87 -1.67 -5.29
N ASP A 111 7.02 -1.19 -4.82
CA ASP A 111 8.34 -1.55 -5.31
C ASP A 111 8.78 -2.89 -4.70
N ASP A 112 8.51 -3.12 -3.41
CA ASP A 112 8.97 -4.30 -2.65
C ASP A 112 7.83 -5.15 -2.03
N PRO A 113 6.79 -5.53 -2.79
CA PRO A 113 5.62 -6.22 -2.24
C PRO A 113 5.95 -7.58 -1.60
N HIS A 114 7.11 -8.15 -1.91
CA HIS A 114 7.61 -9.41 -1.34
C HIS A 114 7.99 -9.31 0.14
N VAL A 115 8.17 -8.10 0.66
CA VAL A 115 8.34 -7.88 2.11
C VAL A 115 7.09 -8.36 2.86
N PHE A 116 5.91 -8.24 2.25
CA PHE A 116 4.66 -8.65 2.88
C PHE A 116 4.37 -10.14 2.60
N PRO A 117 4.04 -10.93 3.63
CA PRO A 117 3.67 -12.34 3.45
C PRO A 117 2.40 -12.58 2.64
N GLY A 118 1.51 -11.57 2.56
CA GLY A 118 0.21 -11.65 1.89
C GLY A 118 -0.18 -10.33 1.19
N PRO A 119 -1.45 -10.19 0.77
CA PRO A 119 -1.95 -8.99 0.12
C PRO A 119 -1.69 -7.74 0.96
N VAL A 120 -1.15 -6.70 0.32
CA VAL A 120 -0.79 -5.44 0.98
C VAL A 120 -1.32 -4.23 0.22
N VAL A 121 -1.91 -3.30 0.96
CA VAL A 121 -2.35 -1.99 0.45
C VAL A 121 -1.76 -0.83 1.25
N ASN A 122 -1.63 0.36 0.64
CA ASN A 122 -1.27 1.55 1.41
C ASN A 122 -2.51 2.09 2.12
N ALA A 123 -2.31 2.62 3.32
CA ALA A 123 -3.37 3.14 4.18
C ALA A 123 -4.20 4.24 3.49
N SER A 124 -3.55 5.12 2.70
CA SER A 124 -4.23 6.15 1.91
C SER A 124 -5.18 5.56 0.85
N GLU A 125 -4.81 4.45 0.20
CA GLU A 125 -5.68 3.78 -0.78
C GLU A 125 -6.88 3.13 -0.09
N LEU A 126 -6.65 2.48 1.06
CA LEU A 126 -7.72 1.88 1.84
C LEU A 126 -8.71 2.94 2.34
N GLU A 127 -8.21 4.08 2.83
CA GLU A 127 -9.05 5.18 3.31
C GLU A 127 -10.05 5.65 2.23
N ILE A 128 -9.59 5.75 0.98
CA ILE A 128 -10.43 6.18 -0.15
C ILE A 128 -11.36 5.05 -0.59
N ALA A 129 -10.86 3.80 -0.66
CA ALA A 129 -11.69 2.65 -1.00
C ALA A 129 -12.85 2.46 0.00
N LEU A 130 -12.62 2.73 1.29
CA LEU A 130 -13.65 2.69 2.34
C LEU A 130 -14.67 3.83 2.22
N LYS A 131 -14.30 5.00 1.71
CA LYS A 131 -15.20 6.17 1.57
C LYS A 131 -15.99 6.15 0.26
N SER A 132 -15.34 5.80 -0.84
CA SER A 132 -15.84 6.02 -2.20
C SER A 132 -15.98 4.73 -3.01
N GLY A 133 -15.61 3.58 -2.43
CA GLY A 133 -15.59 2.29 -3.13
C GLY A 133 -14.44 2.18 -4.14
N LEU A 134 -14.27 0.98 -4.71
CA LEU A 134 -13.20 0.70 -5.67
C LEU A 134 -13.36 1.43 -7.02
N VAL A 135 -14.58 1.87 -7.35
CA VAL A 135 -14.88 2.58 -8.60
C VAL A 135 -14.16 3.93 -8.64
N ALA A 136 -13.92 4.55 -7.48
CA ALA A 136 -13.22 5.82 -7.36
C ALA A 136 -11.69 5.67 -7.24
N TYR A 137 -11.16 4.45 -7.42
CA TYR A 137 -9.72 4.22 -7.29
C TYR A 137 -8.95 4.88 -8.43
N GLU A 138 -7.99 5.72 -8.08
CA GLU A 138 -7.01 6.27 -9.00
C GLU A 138 -5.61 5.73 -8.69
N PRO A 139 -4.84 5.27 -9.70
CA PRO A 139 -3.51 4.69 -9.48
C PRO A 139 -2.53 5.57 -8.71
N ARG A 140 -2.66 6.90 -8.84
CA ARG A 140 -1.82 7.87 -8.12
C ARG A 140 -1.94 7.79 -6.60
N LEU A 141 -3.07 7.31 -6.09
CA LEU A 141 -3.32 7.16 -4.65
C LEU A 141 -2.35 6.19 -4.00
N ALA A 142 -1.84 5.21 -4.76
CA ALA A 142 -0.84 4.29 -4.28
C ALA A 142 0.45 4.99 -3.85
N LEU A 143 0.77 6.14 -4.44
CA LEU A 143 1.97 6.91 -4.10
C LEU A 143 1.75 7.88 -2.95
N GLN A 144 0.52 8.05 -2.46
CA GLN A 144 0.18 9.06 -1.47
C GLN A 144 0.67 8.67 -0.07
N PRO A 145 1.58 9.47 0.55
CA PRO A 145 2.05 9.20 1.90
C PRO A 145 0.91 9.23 2.93
N PHE A 146 1.01 8.37 3.93
CA PHE A 146 0.11 8.33 5.08
C PHE A 146 0.75 9.03 6.28
N VAL A 147 1.02 10.33 6.13
CA VAL A 147 1.52 11.19 7.22
C VAL A 147 0.34 11.87 7.92
#